data_AF-A0A7C3K2V5-F1
#
_entry.id   AF-A0A7C3K2V5-F1
#
_cell.length_a   1.000
_cell.length_b   1.000
_cell.length_c   1.000
_cell.angle_alpha   90.00
_cell.angle_beta   90.00
_cell.angle_gamma   90.00
#
_symmetry.space_group_name_H-M   'P 1'
#
loop_
_entity.id
_entity.type
_entity.pdbx_description
1 polymer ?
#
loop_
_entity_poly.entity_id
_entity_poly.type
_entity_poly.pdbx_seq_one_letter_code
_entity_poly.pdbx_strand_id
1 'polypeptide(L)'
;MEKALGKLAEQLLAFDEASLANLREKYRSRIEQFDGTKDWEKAVVIYCMINAISLKNTLFNENMLKRKRGKDKPFPPSGRPRLKRVK
;
A
#
# COMPACT_ATOMS: atom_id res chain seq x y z
N MET A 1 25.39 3.78 -4.96
CA MET A 1 24.09 3.54 -5.63
C MET A 1 22.96 3.43 -4.61
N GLU A 2 23.08 2.56 -3.61
CA GLU A 2 22.09 2.37 -2.54
C GLU A 2 21.69 3.67 -1.80
N LYS A 3 22.67 4.49 -1.37
CA LYS A 3 22.39 5.79 -0.74
C LYS A 3 21.56 6.75 -1.61
N ALA A 4 21.73 6.68 -2.93
CA ALA A 4 20.97 7.53 -3.86
C ALA A 4 19.52 7.04 -4.00
N LEU A 5 19.34 5.72 -4.08
CA LEU A 5 18.00 5.10 -4.07
C LEU A 5 17.28 5.36 -2.75
N GLY A 6 18.00 5.33 -1.61
CA GLY A 6 17.44 5.69 -0.31
C GLY A 6 16.91 7.12 -0.26
N LYS A 7 17.70 8.10 -0.73
CA LYS A 7 17.24 9.50 -0.82
C LYS A 7 16.04 9.68 -1.74
N LEU A 8 16.04 8.99 -2.88
CA LEU A 8 14.89 9.01 -3.80
C LEU A 8 13.63 8.43 -3.14
N ALA A 9 13.77 7.34 -2.39
CA ALA A 9 12.65 6.74 -1.65
C ALA A 9 12.11 7.71 -0.58
N GLU A 10 12.97 8.38 0.18
CA GLU A 10 12.54 9.40 1.16
C GLU A 10 11.80 10.56 0.50
N GLN A 11 12.32 11.06 -0.63
CA GLN A 11 11.66 12.10 -1.42
C GLN A 11 10.30 11.64 -1.95
N LEU A 12 10.22 10.40 -2.44
CA LEU A 12 8.99 9.81 -2.96
C LEU A 12 7.93 9.62 -1.87
N LEU A 13 8.35 9.23 -0.66
CA LEU A 13 7.47 9.07 0.49
C LEU A 13 6.94 10.40 1.05
N ALA A 14 7.58 11.52 0.73
CA ALA A 14 7.13 12.85 1.15
C ALA A 14 5.97 13.41 0.28
N PHE A 15 5.70 12.82 -0.89
CA PHE A 15 4.60 13.27 -1.74
C PHE A 15 3.24 12.72 -1.28
N ASP A 16 2.21 13.56 -1.46
CA ASP A 16 0.82 13.15 -1.20
C ASP A 16 0.28 12.23 -2.31
N GLU A 17 -0.48 11.22 -1.92
CA GLU A 17 -1.04 10.21 -2.81
C GLU A 17 -1.98 10.80 -3.88
N ALA A 18 -2.74 11.85 -3.54
CA ALA A 18 -3.62 12.53 -4.50
C ALA A 18 -2.80 13.20 -5.63
N SER A 19 -1.62 13.72 -5.30
CA SER A 19 -0.72 14.32 -6.29
C SER A 19 -0.10 13.27 -7.21
N LEU A 20 0.19 12.08 -6.67
CA LEU A 20 0.77 10.97 -7.42
C LEU A 20 -0.26 10.29 -8.35
N ALA A 21 -1.54 10.25 -7.97
CA ALA A 21 -2.61 9.66 -8.79
C ALA A 21 -2.77 10.36 -10.15
N ASN A 22 -2.76 11.70 -10.17
CA ASN A 22 -2.84 12.47 -11.42
C ASN A 22 -1.60 12.25 -12.31
N LEU A 23 -0.42 12.18 -11.69
CA LEU A 23 0.82 11.91 -12.42
C LEU A 23 0.82 10.50 -13.02
N ARG A 24 0.28 9.52 -12.31
CA ARG A 24 0.18 8.13 -12.75
C ARG A 24 -0.59 8.01 -14.07
N GLU A 25 -1.75 8.64 -14.19
CA GLU A 25 -2.56 8.60 -15.42
C GLU A 25 -1.87 9.28 -16.61
N LYS A 26 -1.16 10.39 -16.35
CA LYS A 26 -0.32 11.06 -17.37
C LYS A 26 0.77 10.12 -17.88
N TYR A 27 1.52 9.49 -16.98
CA TYR A 27 2.60 8.60 -17.37
C TYR A 27 2.09 7.29 -17.97
N ARG A 28 0.93 6.79 -17.54
CA ARG A 28 0.24 5.65 -18.14
C ARG A 28 -0.04 5.89 -19.62
N SER A 29 -0.67 7.01 -19.95
CA SER A 29 -0.95 7.38 -21.35
C SER A 29 0.33 7.53 -22.17
N ARG A 30 1.41 8.01 -21.54
CA ARG A 30 2.71 8.18 -22.20
C ARG A 30 3.41 6.85 -22.51
N ILE A 31 3.34 5.86 -21.64
CA ILE A 31 4.02 4.57 -21.82
C ILE A 31 3.30 3.67 -22.85
N GLU A 32 2.00 3.85 -23.04
CA GLU A 32 1.21 3.15 -24.06
C GLU A 32 1.70 3.46 -25.49
N GLN A 33 2.26 4.66 -25.69
CA GLN A 33 2.90 5.06 -26.94
C GLN A 33 4.40 4.75 -26.89
N PHE A 34 4.77 3.54 -27.28
CA PHE A 34 6.17 3.14 -27.39
C PHE A 34 6.87 3.88 -28.55
N ASP A 35 7.95 4.58 -28.22
CA ASP A 35 8.79 5.28 -29.21
C ASP A 35 10.28 4.95 -29.08
N GLY A 36 10.67 4.06 -28.17
CA GLY A 36 12.05 3.62 -27.97
C GLY A 36 13.02 4.73 -27.52
N THR A 37 12.52 5.90 -27.12
CA THR A 37 13.36 7.02 -26.68
C THR A 37 13.76 6.89 -25.22
N LYS A 38 14.85 7.56 -24.83
CA LYS A 38 15.24 7.72 -23.42
C LYS A 38 14.14 8.35 -22.57
N ASP A 39 13.29 9.19 -23.16
CA ASP A 39 12.18 9.80 -22.43
C ASP A 39 11.03 8.83 -22.20
N TRP A 40 10.81 7.87 -23.10
CA TRP A 40 9.92 6.74 -22.83
C TRP A 40 10.47 5.85 -21.71
N GLU A 41 11.77 5.51 -21.73
CA GLU A 41 12.40 4.75 -20.63
C GLU A 41 12.22 5.45 -19.28
N LYS A 42 12.46 6.77 -19.22
CA LYS A 42 12.21 7.58 -18.03
C LYS A 42 10.74 7.55 -17.61
N ALA A 43 9.81 7.66 -18.56
CA ALA A 43 8.37 7.62 -18.26
C ALA A 43 7.96 6.29 -17.62
N VAL A 44 8.51 5.16 -18.09
CA VAL A 44 8.29 3.83 -17.50
C VAL A 44 8.84 3.76 -16.08
N VAL A 45 10.07 4.23 -15.86
CA VAL A 45 10.68 4.23 -14.52
C VAL A 45 9.87 5.07 -13.54
N ILE A 46 9.42 6.27 -13.94
CA ILE A 46 8.58 7.13 -13.10
C ILE A 46 7.24 6.46 -12.79
N TYR A 47 6.58 5.87 -13.79
CA TYR A 47 5.33 5.13 -13.59
C TYR A 47 5.49 3.97 -12.59
N CYS A 48 6.58 3.21 -12.69
CA CYS A 48 6.89 2.13 -11.75
C CYS A 48 7.12 2.63 -10.32
N MET A 49 7.84 3.75 -10.15
CA MET A 49 8.04 4.38 -8.83
C MET A 49 6.72 4.79 -8.20
N ILE A 50 5.82 5.42 -8.98
CA ILE A 50 4.49 5.81 -8.48
C ILE A 50 3.67 4.58 -8.08
N ASN A 51 3.66 3.54 -8.91
CA ASN A 51 2.97 2.28 -8.59
C ASN A 51 3.50 1.62 -7.31
N ALA A 52 4.81 1.68 -7.07
CA ALA A 52 5.40 1.13 -5.85
C ALA A 52 4.87 1.83 -4.58
N ILE A 53 4.67 3.15 -4.63
CA ILE A 53 4.11 3.93 -3.52
C ILE A 53 2.65 3.56 -3.28
N SER A 54 1.83 3.50 -4.34
CA SER A 54 0.42 3.08 -4.23
C SER A 54 0.30 1.66 -3.68
N LEU A 55 1.14 0.72 -4.15
CA LEU A 55 1.17 -0.64 -3.62
C LEU A 55 1.54 -0.67 -2.14
N LYS A 56 2.56 0.08 -1.73
CA LYS A 56 2.96 0.21 -0.32
C LYS A 56 1.80 0.75 0.54
N ASN A 57 1.02 1.71 0.04
CA ASN A 57 -0.13 2.24 0.76
C ASN A 57 -1.26 1.21 0.89
N THR A 58 -1.58 0.47 -0.17
CA THR A 58 -2.53 -0.65 -0.12
C THR A 58 -2.10 -1.69 0.92
N LEU A 59 -0.83 -2.12 0.89
CA LEU A 59 -0.29 -3.09 1.85
C LEU A 59 -0.34 -2.56 3.29
N PHE A 60 -0.04 -1.27 3.50
CA PHE A 60 -0.14 -0.65 4.82
C PHE A 60 -1.58 -0.66 5.33
N ASN A 61 -2.54 -0.26 4.50
CA ASN A 61 -3.96 -0.24 4.86
C ASN A 61 -4.48 -1.63 5.18
N GLU A 62 -4.14 -2.64 4.37
CA GLU A 62 -4.49 -4.04 4.65
C GLU A 62 -3.94 -4.54 5.99
N ASN A 63 -2.66 -4.26 6.27
CA ASN A 63 -2.02 -4.66 7.51
C ASN A 63 -2.64 -3.95 8.73
N MET A 64 -3.02 -2.69 8.58
CA MET A 64 -3.75 -1.95 9.62
C MET A 64 -5.14 -2.52 9.87
N LEU A 65 -5.88 -2.89 8.82
CA LEU A 65 -7.19 -3.55 8.93
C LEU A 65 -7.08 -4.92 9.61
N LYS A 66 -6.08 -5.73 9.27
CA LYS A 66 -5.80 -7.03 9.92
C LYS A 66 -5.50 -6.86 11.41
N ARG A 67 -4.72 -5.83 11.79
CA ARG A 67 -4.45 -5.51 13.20
C ARG A 67 -5.69 -5.08 13.97
N LYS A 68 -6.60 -4.30 13.35
CA LYS A 68 -7.88 -3.92 13.97
C LYS A 68 -8.78 -5.15 14.21
N ARG A 69 -8.95 -6.01 13.19
CA ARG A 69 -9.74 -7.27 13.32
C ARG A 69 -9.18 -8.23 14.38
N GLY A 70 -7.87 -8.20 14.65
CA GLY A 70 -7.25 -8.99 15.72
C GLY A 70 -7.53 -8.50 17.14
N LYS A 71 -7.90 -7.22 17.32
CA LYS A 71 -8.33 -6.65 18.62
C LYS A 71 -9.81 -6.89 18.93
N ASP A 72 -10.62 -7.17 17.91
CA ASP A 72 -12.06 -7.45 18.04
C ASP A 72 -12.37 -8.95 18.14
N LYS A 73 -11.48 -9.77 18.70
CA LYS A 73 -11.89 -11.10 19.19
C LYS A 73 -12.53 -10.89 20.57
N PRO A 74 -13.85 -11.09 20.73
CA PRO A 74 -14.42 -11.12 22.05
C PRO A 74 -13.80 -12.32 22.76
N PHE A 75 -13.29 -12.11 23.98
CA PHE A 75 -13.01 -13.22 24.89
C PHE A 75 -14.25 -14.12 24.94
N PRO A 76 -14.11 -15.46 24.82
CA PRO A 76 -15.27 -16.32 25.01
C PRO A 76 -15.84 -16.03 26.40
N PRO A 77 -17.16 -15.86 26.54
CA PRO A 77 -17.75 -15.58 27.84
C PRO A 77 -17.46 -16.76 28.76
N SER A 78 -16.56 -16.52 29.72
CA SER A 78 -16.37 -17.34 30.91
C SER A 78 -17.71 -17.37 31.65
N GLY A 79 -18.54 -18.38 31.38
CA GLY A 79 -19.86 -18.44 31.99
C GLY A 79 -20.70 -19.61 31.51
N ARG A 80 -20.28 -20.85 31.81
CA ARG A 80 -21.24 -21.96 31.92
C ARG A 80 -21.73 -22.00 33.37
N PRO A 81 -22.98 -21.61 33.68
CA PRO A 81 -23.55 -21.91 34.98
C PRO A 81 -23.79 -23.43 35.06
N ARG A 82 -23.12 -24.08 36.02
CA ARG A 82 -23.36 -25.50 36.35
C ARG A 82 -24.76 -25.63 36.93
N LEU A 83 -25.72 -26.12 36.15
CA LEU A 83 -26.97 -26.62 36.70
C LEU A 83 -26.72 -28.04 37.24
N LYS A 84 -26.71 -28.18 38.57
CA LYS A 84 -26.72 -29.48 39.25
C LYS A 84 -28.14 -30.05 39.18
N ARG A 85 -28.29 -31.25 38.63
CA ARG A 85 -29.54 -32.01 38.67
C ARG A 85 -29.70 -32.64 40.04
N VAL A 86 -30.72 -32.24 40.80
CA VAL A 86 -31.14 -32.90 42.05
C VAL A 86 -32.06 -34.07 41.68
N LYS A 87 -31.82 -35.22 42.29
CA LYS A 87 -32.72 -36.39 42.30
C LYS A 87 -33.26 -36.55 43.71
#